data_AF-A0A3B9IFU4-F1
#
_entry.id   AF-A0A3B9IFU4-F1
#
_cell.length_a   1.000
_cell.length_b   1.000
_cell.length_c   1.000
_cell.angle_alpha   90.00
_cell.angle_beta   90.00
_cell.angle_gamma   90.00
#
_symmetry.space_group_name_H-M   'P 1'
#
loop_
_entity.id
_entity.type
_entity.pdbx_description
1 polymer ?
#
loop_
_entity_poly.entity_id
_entity_poly.type
_entity_poly.pdbx_seq_one_letter_code
_entity_poly.pdbx_strand_id
1 'polypeptide(L)'
;TTGLPKGALISHRAEISRAQVMAIDHAIPPGRGFVAWAPLFHMVSADQVLGTLIRGGKVTVVDGYDPEAIIRVVAREKIGWLVLMPGMIEDFLNHLAAAGPIEPDVMVMGCMADLVPLAQIQAVTRALNAPYLNSFGSTETGAAPA
;
A
#
# COMPACT_ATOMS: atom_id res chain seq x y z
N THR A 1 -1.26 -29.31 -4.04
CA THR A 1 -2.57 -28.66 -4.27
C THR A 1 -3.47 -29.61 -5.05
N THR A 2 -4.79 -29.39 -5.10
CA THR A 2 -5.77 -30.28 -5.79
C THR A 2 -6.03 -29.89 -7.25
N GLY A 3 -5.31 -28.91 -7.80
CA GLY A 3 -5.46 -28.41 -9.18
C GLY A 3 -6.60 -27.41 -9.41
N LEU A 4 -7.52 -27.24 -8.45
CA LEU A 4 -8.63 -26.28 -8.54
C LEU A 4 -8.39 -25.06 -7.62
N PRO A 5 -8.74 -23.83 -8.07
CA PRO A 5 -8.70 -22.64 -7.22
C PRO A 5 -9.58 -22.79 -5.97
N LYS A 6 -9.12 -22.25 -4.84
CA LYS A 6 -9.88 -22.18 -3.58
C LYS A 6 -10.15 -20.73 -3.24
N GLY A 7 -11.38 -20.41 -2.85
CA GLY A 7 -11.75 -19.08 -2.38
C GLY A 7 -11.58 -18.96 -0.86
N ALA A 8 -10.98 -17.87 -0.39
CA ALA A 8 -10.98 -17.50 1.02
C ALA A 8 -12.30 -16.75 1.33
N LEU A 9 -13.15 -17.33 2.19
CA LEU A 9 -14.41 -16.69 2.59
C LEU A 9 -14.18 -15.77 3.80
N ILE A 10 -14.15 -14.47 3.56
CA ILE A 10 -13.91 -13.46 4.60
C ILE A 10 -15.23 -12.83 5.02
N SER A 11 -15.57 -12.96 6.30
CA SER A 11 -16.78 -12.35 6.86
C SER A 11 -16.62 -10.84 7.08
N HIS A 12 -17.70 -10.06 7.02
CA HIS A 12 -17.70 -8.63 7.34
C HIS A 12 -17.04 -8.30 8.69
N ARG A 13 -17.30 -9.11 9.74
CA ARG A 13 -16.65 -8.91 11.06
C ARG A 13 -15.13 -9.01 10.97
N ALA A 14 -14.62 -9.94 10.16
CA ALA A 14 -13.18 -10.14 10.01
C ALA A 14 -12.56 -8.96 9.27
N GLU A 15 -13.24 -8.47 8.24
CA GLU A 15 -12.79 -7.31 7.46
C GLU A 15 -12.72 -6.03 8.31
N ILE A 16 -13.75 -5.76 9.12
CA ILE A 16 -13.76 -4.62 10.06
C ILE A 16 -12.62 -4.76 11.08
N SER A 17 -12.41 -5.96 11.63
CA SER A 17 -11.30 -6.22 12.55
C SER A 17 -9.93 -6.01 11.91
N ARG A 18 -9.72 -6.47 10.66
CA ARG A 18 -8.48 -6.23 9.90
C ARG A 18 -8.23 -4.74 9.68
N ALA A 19 -9.26 -3.99 9.31
CA ALA A 19 -9.17 -2.54 9.14
C ALA A 19 -8.77 -1.82 10.45
N GLN A 20 -9.27 -2.28 11.59
CA GLN A 20 -8.92 -1.74 12.91
C GLN A 20 -7.48 -2.08 13.31
N VAL A 21 -7.06 -3.34 13.16
CA VAL A 21 -5.70 -3.79 13.47
C VAL A 21 -4.68 -3.01 12.64
N MET A 22 -4.88 -2.92 11.33
CA MET A 22 -3.99 -2.16 10.46
C MET A 22 -3.95 -0.65 10.80
N ALA A 23 -5.05 -0.08 11.31
CA ALA A 23 -5.04 1.30 11.82
C ALA A 23 -4.10 1.47 13.01
N ILE A 24 -4.15 0.51 13.92
CA ILE A 24 -3.39 0.50 15.17
C ILE A 24 -1.91 0.27 14.87
N ASP A 25 -1.60 -0.80 14.13
CA ASP A 25 -0.22 -1.24 13.87
C ASP A 25 0.57 -0.20 13.07
N HIS A 26 -0.06 0.41 12.07
CA HIS A 26 0.61 1.41 11.23
C HIS A 26 0.44 2.85 11.75
N ALA A 27 -0.34 3.04 12.82
CA ALA A 27 -0.70 4.33 13.40
C ALA A 27 -1.26 5.34 12.37
N ILE A 28 -1.90 4.87 11.28
CA ILE A 28 -2.39 5.75 10.21
C ILE A 28 -3.58 6.58 10.73
N PRO A 29 -3.48 7.92 10.77
CA PRO A 29 -4.56 8.74 11.28
C PRO A 29 -5.76 8.75 10.33
N PRO A 30 -6.98 8.98 10.86
CA PRO A 30 -8.18 9.15 10.04
C PRO A 30 -8.01 10.23 8.96
N GLY A 31 -8.72 10.06 7.84
CA GLY A 31 -8.72 11.02 6.73
C GLY A 31 -7.51 10.95 5.78
N ARG A 32 -6.45 10.17 6.09
CA ARG A 32 -5.38 9.86 5.11
C ARG A 32 -5.95 9.02 3.97
N GLY A 33 -5.50 9.29 2.75
CA GLY A 33 -5.92 8.60 1.55
C GLY A 33 -5.11 7.36 1.21
N PHE A 34 -5.59 6.61 0.22
CA PHE A 34 -4.96 5.42 -0.33
C PHE A 34 -5.06 5.43 -1.86
N VAL A 35 -3.96 5.03 -2.53
CA VAL A 35 -3.91 4.86 -3.98
C VAL A 35 -4.04 3.37 -4.31
N ALA A 36 -5.25 2.97 -4.71
CA ALA A 36 -5.59 1.59 -5.04
C ALA A 36 -5.17 1.28 -6.47
N TRP A 37 -3.88 1.00 -6.66
CA TRP A 37 -3.31 0.62 -7.96
C TRP A 37 -3.16 -0.90 -8.13
N ALA A 38 -2.94 -1.64 -7.03
CA ALA A 38 -2.94 -3.09 -7.09
C ALA A 38 -4.38 -3.59 -7.32
N PRO A 39 -4.59 -4.71 -8.05
CA PRO A 39 -5.93 -5.12 -8.42
C PRO A 39 -6.83 -5.40 -7.20
N LEU A 40 -8.11 -5.04 -7.28
CA LEU A 40 -9.08 -5.20 -6.18
C LEU A 40 -9.44 -6.66 -5.87
N PHE A 41 -9.07 -7.60 -6.74
CA PHE A 41 -9.16 -9.04 -6.44
C PHE A 41 -7.95 -9.56 -5.63
N HIS A 42 -6.97 -8.71 -5.32
CA HIS A 42 -5.91 -8.97 -4.36
C HIS A 42 -6.18 -8.23 -3.05
N MET A 43 -5.97 -8.92 -1.92
CA MET A 43 -6.21 -8.38 -0.57
C MET A 43 -5.49 -7.05 -0.29
N VAL A 44 -4.31 -6.84 -0.88
CA VAL A 44 -3.49 -5.63 -0.61
C VAL A 44 -4.23 -4.33 -0.93
N SER A 45 -5.04 -4.30 -1.99
CA SER A 45 -5.90 -3.16 -2.28
C SER A 45 -7.27 -3.32 -1.65
N ALA A 46 -7.88 -4.51 -1.68
CA ALA A 46 -9.22 -4.70 -1.14
C ALA A 46 -9.33 -4.27 0.33
N ASP A 47 -8.44 -4.79 1.18
CA ASP A 47 -8.43 -4.52 2.62
C ASP A 47 -8.10 -3.03 2.89
N GLN A 48 -7.18 -2.44 2.13
CA GLN A 48 -6.80 -1.03 2.30
C GLN A 48 -7.87 -0.06 1.81
N VAL A 49 -8.59 -0.39 0.74
CA VAL A 49 -9.74 0.40 0.27
C VAL A 49 -10.80 0.46 1.35
N LEU A 50 -11.20 -0.68 1.88
CA LEU A 50 -12.23 -0.74 2.92
C LEU A 50 -11.75 -0.07 4.22
N GLY A 51 -10.52 -0.35 4.66
CA GLY A 51 -9.94 0.28 5.85
C GLY A 51 -9.80 1.79 5.73
N THR A 52 -9.47 2.31 4.54
CA THR A 52 -9.39 3.75 4.28
C THR A 52 -10.77 4.39 4.34
N LEU A 53 -11.77 3.81 3.66
CA LEU A 53 -13.13 4.35 3.62
C LEU A 53 -13.81 4.32 5.00
N ILE A 54 -13.66 3.24 5.77
CA ILE A 54 -14.19 3.12 7.14
C ILE A 54 -13.64 4.23 8.05
N ARG A 55 -12.41 4.69 7.80
CA ARG A 55 -11.74 5.75 8.58
C ARG A 55 -11.89 7.15 7.97
N GLY A 56 -12.80 7.32 7.00
CA GLY A 56 -13.10 8.61 6.36
C GLY A 56 -12.00 9.11 5.40
N GLY A 57 -11.10 8.25 4.98
CA GLY A 57 -10.07 8.57 3.99
C GLY A 57 -10.59 8.49 2.55
N LYS A 58 -9.86 9.12 1.63
CA LYS A 58 -10.12 9.08 0.19
C LYS A 58 -9.38 7.93 -0.48
N VAL A 59 -10.07 7.17 -1.31
CA VAL A 59 -9.46 6.16 -2.19
C VAL A 59 -9.37 6.72 -3.61
N THR A 60 -8.18 6.71 -4.19
CA THR A 60 -7.97 7.01 -5.61
C THR A 60 -7.61 5.72 -6.33
N VAL A 61 -8.42 5.31 -7.30
CA VAL A 61 -8.20 4.08 -8.07
C VAL A 61 -7.32 4.38 -9.28
N VAL A 62 -6.30 3.55 -9.47
CA VAL A 62 -5.44 3.54 -10.67
C VAL A 62 -5.53 2.13 -11.26
N ASP A 63 -5.76 2.02 -12.56
CA ASP A 63 -5.92 0.71 -13.20
C ASP A 63 -4.55 0.05 -13.42
N GLY A 64 -4.13 -0.76 -12.46
CA GLY A 64 -2.83 -1.40 -12.46
C GLY A 64 -1.69 -0.47 -12.07
N TYR A 65 -0.46 -0.95 -12.28
CA TYR A 65 0.74 -0.17 -12.00
C TYR A 65 0.98 0.86 -13.11
N ASP A 66 0.68 2.11 -12.80
CA ASP A 66 1.03 3.30 -13.60
C ASP A 66 1.82 4.26 -12.68
N PRO A 67 3.16 4.26 -12.76
CA PRO A 67 4.00 5.05 -11.86
C PRO A 67 3.71 6.55 -12.00
N GLU A 68 3.44 7.06 -13.19
CA GLU A 68 3.15 8.48 -13.38
C GLU A 68 1.81 8.87 -12.75
N ALA A 69 0.78 8.03 -12.88
CA ALA A 69 -0.51 8.26 -12.21
C ALA A 69 -0.36 8.20 -10.70
N ILE A 70 0.37 7.22 -10.17
CA ILE A 70 0.64 7.09 -8.75
C ILE A 70 1.38 8.33 -8.24
N ILE A 71 2.42 8.79 -8.94
CA ILE A 71 3.17 10.00 -8.59
C ILE A 71 2.26 11.24 -8.60
N ARG A 72 1.39 11.40 -9.60
CA ARG A 72 0.42 12.50 -9.65
C ARG A 72 -0.53 12.51 -8.45
N VAL A 73 -0.93 11.33 -7.96
CA VAL A 73 -1.76 11.19 -6.75
C VAL A 73 -0.96 11.53 -5.51
N VAL A 74 0.24 10.96 -5.35
CA VAL A 74 1.15 11.20 -4.22
C VAL A 74 1.54 12.67 -4.10
N ALA A 75 1.65 13.40 -5.20
CA ALA A 75 1.96 14.83 -5.22
C ALA A 75 0.78 15.73 -4.79
N ARG A 76 -0.45 15.22 -4.72
CA ARG A 76 -1.67 16.01 -4.47
C ARG A 76 -2.41 15.61 -3.21
N GLU A 77 -2.25 14.38 -2.78
CA GLU A 77 -3.04 13.76 -1.71
C GLU A 77 -2.15 13.37 -0.54
N LYS A 78 -2.72 13.43 0.67
CA LYS A 78 -2.05 12.91 1.88
C LYS A 78 -2.24 11.40 1.95
N ILE A 79 -1.20 10.63 1.65
CA ILE A 79 -1.26 9.18 1.60
C ILE A 79 -0.92 8.58 2.96
N GLY A 80 -1.77 7.66 3.43
CA GLY A 80 -1.50 6.87 4.64
C GLY A 80 -0.43 5.82 4.35
N TRP A 81 -0.76 4.87 3.48
CA TRP A 81 0.18 3.83 3.06
C TRP A 81 0.34 3.83 1.54
N LEU A 82 1.54 4.13 1.05
CA LEU A 82 1.90 3.94 -0.35
C LEU A 82 2.48 2.54 -0.54
N VAL A 83 1.69 1.61 -1.08
CA VAL A 83 2.15 0.25 -1.36
C VAL A 83 3.12 0.28 -2.54
N LEU A 84 4.36 -0.16 -2.32
CA LEU A 84 5.37 -0.39 -3.35
C LEU A 84 5.82 -1.85 -3.27
N MET A 85 5.56 -2.61 -4.34
CA MET A 85 5.84 -4.04 -4.40
C MET A 85 7.30 -4.32 -4.81
N PRO A 86 7.88 -5.45 -4.37
CA PRO A 86 9.14 -5.94 -4.92
C PRO A 86 9.10 -5.99 -6.46
N GLY A 87 10.19 -5.56 -7.09
CA GLY A 87 10.29 -5.46 -8.55
C GLY A 87 9.76 -4.17 -9.17
N MET A 88 8.95 -3.37 -8.44
CA MET A 88 8.41 -2.09 -8.93
C MET A 88 9.20 -0.87 -8.44
N ILE A 89 9.98 -1.01 -7.37
CA ILE A 89 10.58 0.13 -6.65
C ILE A 89 11.58 0.91 -7.51
N GLU A 90 12.44 0.21 -8.24
CA GLU A 90 13.45 0.86 -9.10
C GLU A 90 12.80 1.64 -10.24
N ASP A 91 11.79 1.07 -10.88
CA ASP A 91 11.01 1.73 -11.92
C ASP A 91 10.25 2.95 -11.38
N PHE A 92 9.62 2.83 -10.21
CA PHE A 92 8.96 3.95 -9.54
C PHE A 92 9.94 5.09 -9.23
N LEU A 93 11.14 4.77 -8.73
CA LEU A 93 12.19 5.75 -8.45
C LEU A 93 12.66 6.47 -9.72
N ASN A 94 12.79 5.76 -10.84
CA ASN A 94 13.16 6.36 -12.11
C ASN A 94 12.10 7.36 -12.60
N HIS A 95 10.82 7.00 -12.52
CA HIS A 95 9.72 7.90 -12.87
C HIS A 95 9.60 9.08 -11.91
N LEU A 96 9.83 8.85 -10.62
CA LEU A 96 9.82 9.90 -9.60
C LEU A 96 10.93 10.93 -9.85
N ALA A 97 12.13 10.47 -10.20
CA ALA A 97 13.24 11.36 -10.56
C ALA A 97 12.94 12.15 -11.85
N ALA A 98 12.33 11.52 -12.85
CA ALA A 98 11.95 12.15 -14.11
C ALA A 98 10.83 13.19 -13.97
N ALA A 99 9.90 12.98 -13.03
CA ALA A 99 8.81 13.92 -12.74
C ALA A 99 9.29 15.25 -12.14
N GLY A 100 10.54 15.30 -11.65
CA GLY A 100 11.09 16.47 -10.98
C GLY A 100 10.71 16.55 -9.49
N PRO A 101 11.04 17.66 -8.81
CA PRO A 101 10.82 17.78 -7.38
C PRO A 101 9.32 17.81 -7.05
N ILE A 102 8.91 16.92 -6.14
CA ILE A 102 7.59 16.91 -5.51
C ILE A 102 7.76 16.93 -3.98
N GLU A 103 6.74 17.36 -3.25
CA GLU A 103 6.68 17.33 -1.78
C GLU A 103 5.62 16.32 -1.33
N PRO A 104 5.94 15.01 -1.31
CA PRO A 104 4.98 13.97 -0.97
C PRO A 104 4.64 13.99 0.53
N ASP A 105 3.35 13.91 0.87
CA ASP A 105 2.88 13.65 2.24
C ASP A 105 2.45 12.18 2.36
N VAL A 106 3.45 11.29 2.43
CA VAL A 106 3.28 9.83 2.61
C VAL A 106 3.67 9.49 4.05
N MET A 107 2.80 8.79 4.77
CA MET A 107 3.11 8.41 6.17
C MET A 107 4.01 7.18 6.27
N VAL A 108 3.68 6.13 5.53
CA VAL A 108 4.47 4.89 5.43
C VAL A 108 4.43 4.37 4.00
N MET A 109 5.45 3.63 3.58
CA MET A 109 5.48 3.05 2.23
C MET A 109 6.02 1.62 2.19
N GLY A 110 5.82 0.95 1.06
CA GLY A 110 6.41 -0.36 0.80
C GLY A 110 5.61 -1.53 1.36
N CYS A 111 6.07 -2.72 1.03
CA CYS A 111 5.58 -3.99 1.58
C CYS A 111 6.69 -5.04 1.42
N MET A 112 6.54 -6.18 2.12
CA MET A 112 7.41 -7.37 1.97
C MET A 112 8.91 -7.03 1.91
N ALA A 113 9.40 -6.29 2.90
CA ALA A 113 10.77 -5.76 2.94
C ALA A 113 11.83 -6.87 2.80
N ASP A 114 11.54 -8.08 3.28
CA ASP A 114 12.42 -9.25 3.17
C ASP A 114 12.70 -9.68 1.71
N LEU A 115 11.86 -9.26 0.76
CA LEU A 115 12.02 -9.53 -0.67
C LEU A 115 12.65 -8.37 -1.44
N VAL A 116 13.03 -7.29 -0.75
CA VAL A 116 13.53 -6.05 -1.36
C VAL A 116 14.99 -5.81 -0.98
N PRO A 117 15.89 -5.54 -1.96
CA PRO A 117 17.26 -5.16 -1.65
C PRO A 117 17.32 -3.92 -0.76
N LEU A 118 18.16 -3.95 0.27
CA LEU A 118 18.32 -2.83 1.22
C LEU A 118 18.59 -1.49 0.52
N ALA A 119 19.34 -1.49 -0.58
CA ALA A 119 19.62 -0.28 -1.35
C ALA A 119 18.35 0.36 -1.93
N GLN A 120 17.38 -0.44 -2.40
CA GLN A 120 16.10 0.06 -2.90
C GLN A 120 15.24 0.62 -1.78
N ILE A 121 15.19 -0.06 -0.61
CA ILE A 121 14.51 0.44 0.59
C ILE A 121 15.08 1.81 0.99
N GLN A 122 16.40 1.94 1.07
CA GLN A 122 17.06 3.19 1.43
C GLN A 122 16.80 4.31 0.41
N ALA A 123 16.82 3.98 -0.88
CA ALA A 123 16.58 4.95 -1.94
C ALA A 123 15.16 5.51 -1.87
N VAL A 124 14.15 4.65 -1.73
CA VAL A 124 12.75 5.10 -1.68
C VAL A 124 12.39 5.77 -0.36
N THR A 125 12.97 5.32 0.77
CA THR A 125 12.92 6.01 2.08
C THR A 125 13.40 7.45 1.98
N ARG A 126 14.54 7.69 1.31
CA ARG A 126 15.06 9.05 1.11
C ARG A 126 14.21 9.86 0.13
N ALA A 127 13.78 9.26 -0.98
CA ALA A 127 13.06 9.96 -2.02
C ALA A 127 11.66 10.44 -1.57
N LEU A 128 10.98 9.66 -0.75
CA LEU A 128 9.64 9.99 -0.24
C LEU A 128 9.64 10.55 1.18
N ASN A 129 10.81 10.62 1.85
CA ASN A 129 10.96 11.06 3.23
C ASN A 129 9.96 10.40 4.19
N ALA A 130 9.76 9.09 4.03
CA ALA A 130 8.83 8.29 4.83
C ALA A 130 9.47 6.95 5.22
N PRO A 131 9.09 6.33 6.35
CA PRO A 131 9.58 5.01 6.72
C PRO A 131 9.07 3.92 5.77
N TYR A 132 9.92 2.93 5.53
CA TYR A 132 9.54 1.70 4.82
C TYR A 132 8.94 0.69 5.79
N LEU A 133 7.79 0.13 5.43
CA LEU A 133 7.03 -0.82 6.22
C LEU A 133 7.27 -2.24 5.70
N ASN A 134 7.61 -3.17 6.60
CA ASN A 134 7.54 -4.60 6.29
C ASN A 134 6.10 -5.10 6.52
N SER A 135 5.64 -6.01 5.68
CA SER A 135 4.32 -6.60 5.79
C SER A 135 4.36 -8.06 5.39
N PHE A 136 3.64 -8.90 6.12
CA PHE A 136 3.42 -10.30 5.81
C PHE A 136 1.95 -10.65 5.99
N GLY A 137 1.44 -11.59 5.19
CA GLY A 137 0.05 -12.00 5.29
C GLY A 137 -0.36 -12.97 4.19
N SER A 138 -1.61 -13.42 4.29
CA SER A 138 -2.27 -14.24 3.27
C SER A 138 -3.72 -13.82 3.13
N THR A 139 -4.37 -14.16 2.02
CA THR A 139 -5.78 -13.82 1.80
C THR A 139 -6.68 -14.37 2.92
N GLU A 140 -6.35 -15.57 3.41
CA GLU A 140 -7.08 -16.27 4.48
C GLU A 140 -7.04 -15.54 5.83
N THR A 141 -5.92 -14.91 6.19
CA THR A 141 -5.74 -14.28 7.51
C THR A 141 -5.68 -12.75 7.48
N GLY A 142 -5.41 -12.15 6.32
CA GLY A 142 -5.13 -10.73 6.15
C GLY A 142 -3.65 -10.44 6.37
N ALA A 143 -3.31 -9.15 6.45
CA ALA A 143 -2.00 -8.73 6.96
C ALA A 143 -1.92 -9.13 8.43
N ALA A 144 -0.92 -9.94 8.79
CA ALA A 144 -0.68 -10.28 10.19
C ALA A 144 -0.15 -9.02 10.91
N PRO A 145 -0.53 -8.81 12.19
CA PRO A 145 0.15 -7.80 12.99
C PRO A 145 1.64 -8.12 13.03
N ALA A 146 2.46 -7.09 12.80
CA ALA A 146 3.92 -7.17 12.92
C ALA A 146 4.36 -7.12 14.39
#